data_AF-A0A9P5TIQ6-F1
#
_entry.id   AF-A0A9P5TIQ6-F1
#
_cell.length_a   1.000
_cell.length_b   1.000
_cell.length_c   1.000
_cell.angle_alpha   90.00
_cell.angle_beta   90.00
_cell.angle_gamma   90.00
#
_symmetry.space_group_name_H-M   'P 1'
#
loop_
_entity.id
_entity.type
_entity.pdbx_description
1 polymer ?
#
loop_
_entity_poly.entity_id
_entity_poly.type
_entity_poly.pdbx_seq_one_letter_code
_entity_poly.pdbx_strand_id
1 'polypeptide(L)'
;MEARGISESSLVDSFPYPSRLQTNYIPSEEEVVQIKAFLEEPSVKLNALEDKITRLEAELEAAEKDYLDFHSQYTACYSLVSLPRRLPDDVLREIFVQSSISAYGNAVLDKDSPPLVFTRICRHWRDVAFTTPEMWSTIHIPVIREEIDNGLF
;
A
#
# COMPACT_ATOMS: atom_id res chain seq x y z
N MET A 1 22.84 -8.75 17.93
CA MET A 1 23.58 -8.50 16.68
C MET A 1 23.80 -7.00 16.60
N GLU A 2 24.85 -6.57 17.30
CA GLU A 2 25.32 -5.18 17.33
C GLU A 2 25.86 -4.78 15.96
N ALA A 3 25.49 -3.59 15.49
CA ALA A 3 26.36 -2.64 14.81
C ALA A 3 25.51 -1.50 14.23
N ARG A 4 25.34 -0.41 14.97
CA ARG A 4 25.27 0.94 14.40
C ARG A 4 25.97 1.92 15.35
N GLY A 5 27.28 1.77 15.41
CA GLY A 5 28.15 2.90 15.71
C GLY A 5 28.15 3.81 14.49
N ILE A 6 27.82 5.09 14.69
CA ILE A 6 28.71 6.24 14.60
C ILE A 6 27.85 7.40 15.11
N SER A 7 28.26 8.01 16.20
CA SER A 7 27.72 9.28 16.66
C SER A 7 28.11 10.32 15.60
N GLU A 8 27.28 10.50 14.56
CA GLU A 8 27.36 11.71 13.72
C GLU A 8 27.13 12.88 14.69
N SER A 9 28.12 13.74 14.89
CA SER A 9 27.88 14.97 15.65
C SER A 9 26.75 15.70 14.95
N SER A 10 25.68 16.01 15.69
CA SER A 10 24.55 16.69 15.09
C SER A 10 25.04 18.00 14.49
N LEU A 11 24.56 18.39 13.31
CA LEU A 11 24.85 19.70 12.72
C LEU A 11 24.61 20.83 13.74
N VAL A 12 23.63 20.62 14.60
CA VAL A 12 23.25 21.50 15.70
C VAL A 12 24.32 21.56 16.80
N ASP A 13 25.00 20.45 17.10
CA ASP A 13 26.05 20.38 18.13
C ASP A 13 27.33 21.08 17.68
N SER A 14 27.59 21.12 16.37
CA SER A 14 28.75 21.80 15.76
C SER A 14 28.44 23.25 15.33
N PHE A 15 27.21 23.72 15.51
CA PHE A 15 26.80 25.06 15.10
C PHE A 15 27.50 26.14 15.95
N PRO A 16 27.97 27.27 15.37
CA PRO A 16 28.71 28.28 16.13
C PRO A 16 27.90 29.03 17.21
N TYR A 17 26.57 29.06 17.09
CA TYR A 17 25.69 29.82 17.99
C TYR A 17 24.50 28.98 18.51
N PRO A 18 24.74 27.85 19.21
CA PRO A 18 23.69 26.89 19.53
C PRO A 18 22.60 27.46 20.44
N SER A 19 22.98 28.38 21.35
CA SER A 19 22.05 29.07 22.27
C SER A 19 21.09 30.05 21.60
N ARG A 20 21.31 30.36 20.31
CA ARG A 20 20.50 31.31 19.53
C ARG A 20 19.54 30.62 18.57
N LEU A 21 19.66 29.30 18.40
CA LEU A 21 18.73 28.51 17.61
C LEU A 21 17.33 28.57 18.24
N GLN A 22 16.29 28.61 17.38
CA GLN A 22 14.87 28.70 17.80
C GLN A 22 14.51 29.96 18.60
N THR A 23 15.25 31.06 18.42
CA THR A 23 14.94 32.37 19.02
C THR A 23 14.59 33.40 17.96
N ASN A 24 13.96 34.52 18.35
CA ASN A 24 13.73 35.68 17.46
C ASN A 24 14.98 36.58 17.31
N TYR A 25 16.18 36.05 17.59
CA TYR A 25 17.42 36.80 17.50
C TYR A 25 17.76 37.12 16.04
N ILE A 26 18.20 38.36 15.79
CA ILE A 26 18.65 38.83 14.48
C ILE A 26 20.19 38.84 14.49
N PRO A 27 20.86 38.01 13.67
CA PRO A 27 22.33 37.98 13.59
C PRO A 27 22.93 39.28 13.04
N SER A 28 24.15 39.61 13.45
CA SER A 28 24.92 40.71 12.84
C SER A 28 25.41 40.32 11.42
N GLU A 29 25.88 41.28 10.62
CA GLU A 29 26.40 41.00 9.28
C GLU A 29 27.58 40.01 9.30
N GLU A 30 28.48 40.13 10.28
CA GLU A 30 29.60 39.20 10.46
C GLU A 30 29.12 37.78 10.82
N GLU A 31 28.12 37.68 11.69
CA GLU A 31 27.53 36.40 12.09
C GLU A 31 26.80 35.74 10.92
N VAL A 32 26.13 36.52 10.06
CA VAL A 32 25.52 36.02 8.81
C VAL A 32 26.58 35.41 7.89
N VAL A 33 27.74 36.05 7.73
CA VAL A 33 28.83 35.51 6.90
C VAL A 33 29.34 34.19 7.47
N GLN A 34 29.55 34.10 8.79
CA GLN A 34 30.01 32.89 9.45
C GLN A 34 29.00 31.74 9.36
N ILE A 35 27.71 32.04 9.54
CA ILE A 35 26.63 31.06 9.41
C ILE A 35 26.54 30.53 7.98
N LYS A 36 26.62 31.41 6.97
CA LYS A 36 26.61 30.99 5.57
C LYS A 36 27.78 30.06 5.24
N ALA A 37 29.00 30.44 5.64
CA ALA A 37 30.18 29.61 5.44
C ALA A 37 30.07 28.25 6.13
N PHE A 38 29.53 28.21 7.36
CA PHE A 38 29.27 26.96 8.07
C PHE A 38 28.24 26.07 7.36
N LEU A 39 27.23 26.66 6.71
CA LEU A 39 26.16 25.93 6.02
C LEU A 39 26.52 25.47 4.60
N GLU A 40 27.66 25.90 4.03
CA GLU A 40 28.07 25.48 2.68
C GLU A 40 28.24 23.95 2.57
N GLU A 41 29.06 23.34 3.43
CA GLU A 41 29.28 21.89 3.41
C GLU A 41 27.98 21.08 3.71
N PRO A 42 27.20 21.41 4.77
CA PRO A 42 25.89 20.79 5.01
C PRO A 42 24.93 20.91 3.82
N SER A 43 24.91 22.05 3.13
CA SER A 43 24.04 22.26 1.97
C SER A 43 24.42 21.36 0.80
N VAL A 44 25.72 21.15 0.55
CA VAL A 44 26.21 20.20 -0.46
C VAL A 44 25.81 18.77 -0.09
N LYS A 45 25.96 18.38 1.18
CA LYS A 45 25.54 17.06 1.66
C LYS A 45 24.03 16.86 1.52
N LEU A 46 23.21 17.88 1.81
CA LEU A 46 21.76 17.83 1.63
C LEU A 46 21.37 17.64 0.17
N ASN A 47 21.94 18.43 -0.75
CA ASN A 47 21.66 18.29 -2.18
C ASN A 47 22.06 16.89 -2.69
N ALA A 48 23.21 16.37 -2.28
CA ALA A 48 23.64 15.03 -2.66
C ALA A 48 22.72 13.92 -2.12
N LEU A 49 22.12 14.13 -0.94
CA LEU A 49 21.13 13.21 -0.38
C LEU A 49 19.79 13.30 -1.11
N GLU A 50 19.35 14.51 -1.48
CA GLU A 50 18.15 14.74 -2.28
C GLU A 50 18.28 14.07 -3.66
N ASP A 51 19.40 14.28 -4.35
CA ASP A 51 19.71 13.60 -5.62
C ASP A 51 19.67 12.07 -5.48
N LYS A 52 20.19 11.55 -4.35
CA LYS A 52 20.17 10.11 -4.06
C LYS A 52 18.75 9.60 -3.82
N ILE A 53 17.92 10.37 -3.11
CA ILE A 53 16.51 10.03 -2.88
C ILE A 53 15.79 9.97 -4.22
N THR A 54 15.87 11.03 -5.02
CA THR A 54 15.21 11.09 -6.33
C THR A 54 15.65 9.95 -7.26
N ARG A 55 16.94 9.62 -7.28
CA ARG A 55 17.43 8.49 -8.08
C ARG A 55 16.86 7.16 -7.60
N LEU A 56 16.87 6.90 -6.29
CA LEU A 56 16.37 5.65 -5.73
C LEU A 56 14.86 5.50 -5.89
N GLU A 57 14.10 6.59 -5.78
CA GLU A 57 12.66 6.60 -6.05
C GLU A 57 12.36 6.25 -7.51
N ALA A 58 13.12 6.81 -8.46
CA ALA A 58 13.00 6.45 -9.87
C ALA A 58 13.37 4.99 -10.16
N GLU A 59 14.43 4.47 -9.52
CA GLU A 59 14.81 3.05 -9.62
C GLU A 59 13.71 2.13 -9.03
N LEU A 60 13.11 2.52 -7.90
CA LEU A 60 12.02 1.81 -7.28
C LEU A 60 10.78 1.78 -8.18
N GLU A 61 10.37 2.93 -8.72
CA GLU A 61 9.21 3.03 -9.61
C GLU A 61 9.38 2.15 -10.86
N ALA A 62 10.59 2.15 -11.45
CA ALA A 62 10.91 1.30 -12.59
C ALA A 62 10.81 -0.19 -12.23
N ALA A 63 11.40 -0.60 -11.10
CA ALA A 63 11.37 -1.98 -10.64
C ALA A 63 9.94 -2.45 -10.28
N GLU A 64 9.13 -1.59 -9.68
CA GLU A 64 7.73 -1.89 -9.37
C GLU A 64 6.91 -2.10 -10.64
N LYS A 65 7.12 -1.26 -11.67
CA LYS A 65 6.47 -1.42 -12.96
C LYS A 65 6.84 -2.75 -13.62
N ASP A 66 8.12 -3.09 -13.65
CA ASP A 66 8.61 -4.35 -14.21
C ASP A 66 8.07 -5.55 -13.42
N TYR A 67 8.03 -5.45 -12.09
CA TYR A 67 7.45 -6.47 -11.22
C TYR A 67 5.97 -6.69 -11.53
N LEU A 68 5.17 -5.62 -11.63
CA LEU A 68 3.73 -5.73 -11.90
C LEU A 68 3.46 -6.35 -13.27
N ASP A 69 4.20 -5.94 -14.30
CA ASP A 69 4.08 -6.53 -15.64
C ASP A 69 4.43 -8.02 -15.64
N PHE A 70 5.59 -8.38 -15.08
CA PHE A 70 6.02 -9.77 -15.02
C PHE A 70 5.12 -10.63 -14.14
N HIS A 71 4.65 -10.10 -13.01
CA HIS A 71 3.72 -10.80 -12.11
C HIS A 71 2.37 -11.08 -12.79
N SER A 72 1.87 -10.13 -13.58
CA SER A 72 0.66 -10.33 -14.40
C SER A 72 0.84 -11.46 -15.41
N GLN A 73 1.96 -11.46 -16.15
CA GLN A 73 2.28 -12.52 -17.11
C GLN A 73 2.45 -13.89 -16.43
N TYR A 74 3.20 -13.93 -15.33
CA TYR A 74 3.38 -15.14 -14.53
C TYR A 74 2.04 -15.69 -14.03
N THR A 75 1.17 -14.83 -13.49
CA THR A 75 -0.15 -15.24 -12.99
C THR A 75 -1.05 -15.75 -14.11
N ALA A 76 -1.01 -15.14 -15.30
CA ALA A 76 -1.75 -15.61 -16.47
C ALA A 76 -1.30 -17.04 -16.87
N CYS A 77 0.00 -17.30 -16.88
CA CYS A 77 0.56 -18.62 -17.17
C CYS A 77 0.28 -19.62 -16.04
N TYR A 78 0.60 -19.27 -14.80
CA TYR A 78 0.47 -20.15 -13.63
C TYR A 78 -0.97 -20.54 -13.37
N SER A 79 -1.92 -19.63 -13.64
CA SER A 79 -3.32 -19.98 -13.48
C SER A 79 -3.71 -21.16 -14.38
N LEU A 80 -3.02 -21.46 -15.51
CA LEU A 80 -3.35 -22.61 -16.39
C LEU A 80 -3.12 -23.94 -15.69
N VAL A 81 -2.14 -23.98 -14.80
CA VAL A 81 -1.78 -25.18 -14.03
C VAL A 81 -2.36 -25.17 -12.63
N SER A 82 -3.06 -24.09 -12.25
CA SER A 82 -3.62 -23.96 -10.91
C SER A 82 -4.81 -24.91 -10.71
N LEU A 83 -4.89 -25.45 -9.49
CA LEU A 83 -5.94 -26.37 -9.05
C LEU A 83 -7.37 -25.88 -9.35
N PRO A 84 -7.70 -24.57 -9.24
CA PRO A 84 -8.99 -24.03 -9.65
C PRO A 84 -9.51 -24.50 -11.01
N ARG A 85 -8.65 -24.66 -12.03
CA ARG A 85 -9.09 -25.12 -13.36
C ARG A 85 -9.18 -26.64 -13.52
N ARG A 86 -8.69 -27.40 -12.53
CA ARG A 86 -8.60 -28.86 -12.58
C ARG A 86 -9.60 -29.55 -11.66
N LEU A 87 -10.29 -28.79 -10.82
CA LEU A 87 -11.35 -29.33 -9.98
C LEU A 87 -12.59 -29.63 -10.83
N PRO A 88 -13.20 -30.82 -10.69
CA PRO A 88 -14.50 -31.09 -11.28
C PRO A 88 -15.56 -30.11 -10.78
N ASP A 89 -16.52 -29.78 -11.62
CA ASP A 89 -17.61 -28.86 -11.30
C ASP A 89 -18.27 -29.22 -9.96
N ASP A 90 -18.60 -30.49 -9.73
CA ASP A 90 -19.32 -30.92 -8.52
C ASP A 90 -18.56 -30.60 -7.23
N VAL A 91 -17.23 -30.71 -7.25
CA VAL A 91 -16.38 -30.34 -6.11
C VAL A 91 -16.37 -28.82 -5.92
N LEU A 92 -16.32 -28.05 -7.01
CA LEU A 92 -16.41 -26.59 -6.94
C LEU A 92 -17.77 -26.13 -6.40
N ARG A 93 -18.87 -26.74 -6.86
CA ARG A 93 -20.23 -26.43 -6.38
C ARG A 93 -20.34 -26.65 -4.87
N GLU A 94 -19.88 -27.81 -4.39
CA GLU A 94 -19.89 -28.13 -2.95
C GLU A 94 -19.08 -27.10 -2.15
N ILE A 95 -17.86 -26.77 -2.59
CA ILE A 95 -17.04 -25.75 -1.94
C ILE A 95 -17.77 -24.40 -1.91
N PHE A 96 -18.37 -23.97 -3.02
CA PHE A 96 -19.07 -22.69 -3.09
C PHE A 96 -20.27 -22.62 -2.15
N VAL A 97 -21.08 -23.67 -2.10
CA VAL A 97 -22.24 -23.76 -1.20
C VAL A 97 -21.78 -23.71 0.25
N GLN A 98 -20.85 -24.57 0.66
CA GLN A 98 -20.37 -24.62 2.05
C GLN A 98 -19.68 -23.32 2.49
N SER A 99 -18.96 -22.65 1.59
CA SER A 99 -18.26 -21.40 1.88
C SER A 99 -19.17 -20.17 1.89
N SER A 100 -20.33 -20.25 1.22
CA SER A 100 -21.31 -19.14 1.16
C SER A 100 -22.31 -19.20 2.31
N ILE A 101 -22.43 -20.34 3.00
CA ILE A 101 -23.21 -20.50 4.22
C ILE A 101 -22.38 -19.96 5.39
N SER A 102 -22.52 -18.67 5.69
CA SER A 102 -21.89 -18.08 6.87
C SER A 102 -22.52 -18.64 8.15
N ALA A 103 -21.70 -19.22 9.03
CA ALA A 103 -22.12 -19.72 10.34
C ALA A 103 -22.47 -18.61 11.35
N TYR A 104 -22.15 -17.34 11.05
CA TYR A 104 -22.16 -16.24 12.04
C TYR A 104 -22.85 -14.94 11.58
N GLY A 105 -23.65 -14.99 10.52
CA GLY A 105 -24.42 -13.83 10.06
C GLY A 105 -24.21 -13.56 8.59
N ASN A 106 -25.23 -12.95 7.99
CA ASN A 106 -25.42 -12.84 6.56
C ASN A 106 -24.14 -12.34 5.84
N ALA A 107 -23.71 -13.05 4.79
CA ALA A 107 -22.54 -12.71 4.00
C ALA A 107 -22.71 -11.32 3.37
N VAL A 108 -21.98 -10.33 3.90
CA VAL A 108 -21.93 -8.98 3.34
C VAL A 108 -21.59 -9.10 1.86
N LEU A 109 -22.34 -8.41 1.01
CA LEU A 109 -22.07 -8.28 -0.42
C LEU A 109 -20.76 -7.51 -0.64
N ASP A 110 -19.66 -8.16 -0.30
CA ASP A 110 -18.29 -7.70 -0.46
C ASP A 110 -17.65 -8.45 -1.63
N LYS A 111 -16.95 -7.70 -2.48
CA LYS A 111 -16.34 -8.21 -3.71
C LYS A 111 -15.24 -9.24 -3.45
N ASP A 112 -14.70 -9.26 -2.23
CA ASP A 112 -13.60 -10.11 -1.80
C ASP A 112 -14.08 -11.22 -0.84
N SER A 113 -15.39 -11.35 -0.63
CA SER A 113 -16.04 -12.37 0.21
C SER A 113 -16.98 -13.29 -0.60
N PRO A 114 -17.21 -14.54 -0.17
CA PRO A 114 -18.26 -15.39 -0.74
C PRO A 114 -19.65 -14.78 -0.60
N PRO A 115 -20.57 -14.99 -1.56
CA PRO A 115 -20.40 -15.78 -2.79
C PRO A 115 -19.67 -15.04 -3.93
N LEU A 116 -19.47 -13.72 -3.82
CA LEU A 116 -19.02 -12.88 -4.94
C LEU A 116 -17.58 -13.16 -5.39
N VAL A 117 -16.67 -13.45 -4.46
CA VAL A 117 -15.25 -13.73 -4.76
C VAL A 117 -15.09 -14.87 -5.78
N PHE A 118 -15.97 -15.87 -5.75
CA PHE A 118 -15.91 -17.03 -6.65
C PHE A 118 -16.16 -16.66 -8.12
N THR A 119 -16.92 -15.58 -8.38
CA THR A 119 -17.20 -15.09 -9.74
C THR A 119 -16.02 -14.36 -10.39
N ARG A 120 -14.95 -14.08 -9.62
CA ARG A 120 -13.83 -13.22 -10.04
C ARG A 120 -12.52 -13.97 -10.24
N ILE A 121 -12.45 -15.25 -9.89
CA ILE A 121 -11.22 -16.06 -9.95
C ILE A 121 -10.84 -16.44 -11.37
N CYS A 122 -11.74 -17.11 -12.11
CA CYS A 122 -11.54 -17.43 -13.52
C CYS A 122 -12.88 -17.63 -14.23
N ARG A 123 -12.86 -17.71 -15.57
CA ARG A 123 -14.08 -17.96 -16.36
C ARG A 123 -14.81 -19.23 -15.93
N HIS A 124 -14.07 -20.33 -15.72
CA HIS A 124 -14.66 -21.61 -15.33
C HIS A 124 -15.38 -21.51 -13.97
N TRP A 125 -14.75 -20.93 -12.95
CA TRP A 125 -15.36 -20.73 -11.64
C TRP A 125 -16.59 -19.82 -11.70
N ARG A 126 -16.54 -18.79 -12.54
CA ARG A 126 -17.69 -17.91 -12.77
C ARG A 126 -18.86 -18.68 -13.37
N ASP A 127 -18.60 -19.52 -14.38
CA ASP A 127 -19.63 -20.34 -15.03
C ASP A 127 -20.23 -21.34 -14.03
N VAL A 128 -19.41 -22.00 -13.20
CA VAL A 128 -19.88 -22.88 -12.13
C VAL A 128 -20.67 -22.11 -11.07
N ALA A 129 -20.19 -20.95 -10.62
CA ALA A 129 -20.88 -20.14 -9.62
C ALA A 129 -22.26 -19.69 -10.10
N PHE A 130 -22.40 -19.21 -11.34
CA PHE A 130 -23.70 -18.82 -11.89
C PHE A 130 -24.64 -20.00 -12.12
N THR A 131 -24.10 -21.20 -12.37
CA THR A 131 -24.89 -22.44 -12.53
C THR A 131 -25.13 -23.18 -11.22
N THR A 132 -24.82 -22.57 -10.05
CA THR A 132 -25.03 -23.15 -8.72
C THR A 132 -26.03 -22.30 -7.94
N PRO A 133 -27.35 -22.44 -8.14
CA PRO A 133 -28.36 -21.59 -7.49
C PRO A 133 -28.31 -21.62 -5.96
N GLU A 134 -27.95 -22.76 -5.38
CA GLU A 134 -27.92 -23.00 -3.93
C GLU A 134 -27.01 -22.02 -3.18
N MET A 135 -25.87 -21.63 -3.77
CA MET A 135 -24.95 -20.66 -3.14
C MET A 135 -25.53 -19.24 -3.08
N TRP A 136 -26.48 -18.91 -3.96
CA TRP A 136 -27.13 -17.59 -4.04
C TRP A 136 -28.44 -17.52 -3.24
N SER A 137 -28.80 -18.59 -2.55
CA SER A 137 -30.02 -18.67 -1.74
C SER A 137 -30.06 -17.64 -0.59
N THR A 138 -28.89 -17.14 -0.16
CA THR A 138 -28.76 -16.15 0.92
C THR A 138 -27.74 -15.08 0.54
N ILE A 139 -28.17 -13.82 0.44
CA ILE A 139 -27.31 -12.66 0.15
C ILE A 139 -27.64 -11.53 1.12
N HIS A 140 -26.62 -10.93 1.76
CA HIS A 140 -26.79 -9.73 2.58
C HIS A 140 -26.38 -8.48 1.82
N ILE A 141 -27.30 -7.53 1.65
CA ILE A 141 -26.98 -6.23 1.07
C ILE A 141 -27.05 -5.19 2.19
N PRO A 142 -25.91 -4.75 2.76
CA PRO A 142 -25.94 -3.68 3.75
C PRO A 142 -26.38 -2.38 3.07
N VAL A 143 -27.46 -1.78 3.56
CA VAL A 143 -27.91 -0.46 3.12
C VAL A 143 -27.14 0.58 3.93
N ILE A 144 -26.14 1.22 3.34
CA ILE A 144 -25.48 2.39 3.92
C ILE A 144 -26.42 3.58 3.69
N ARG A 145 -27.01 4.10 4.76
CA ARG A 145 -27.69 5.40 4.72
C ARG A 145 -26.63 6.46 4.93
N GLU A 146 -26.31 7.21 3.89
CA GLU A 146 -25.61 8.48 4.06
C GLU A 146 -26.60 9.43 4.75
N GLU A 147 -26.32 9.78 6.00
CA GLU A 147 -26.94 10.95 6.60
C GLU A 147 -26.49 12.15 5.76
N ILE A 148 -27.41 12.71 4.98
CA ILE A 148 -27.21 14.03 4.39
C ILE A 148 -27.06 14.95 5.59
N ASP A 149 -25.82 15.30 5.89
CA ASP A 149 -25.47 16.31 6.87
C ASP A 149 -26.10 17.61 6.36
N ASN A 150 -27.31 17.88 6.85
CA ASN A 150 -28.01 19.14 6.62
C ASN A 150 -27.25 20.19 7.43
N GLY A 151 -26.08 20.57 6.92
CA GLY A 151 -25.32 21.73 7.34
C GLY A 151 -26.23 22.94 7.20
N LEU A 152 -26.81 23.32 8.35
CA LEU A 152 -27.58 24.53 8.54
C LEU A 152 -26.74 25.74 8.11
N PHE A 153 -27.39 26.59 7.31
CA PHE A 153 -27.01 27.97 7.05
C PHE A 153 -26.88 28.79 8.35
#